data_AF-A0A4P9ZJC3-F1
#
_entry.id   AF-A0A4P9ZJC3-F1
#
_cell.length_a   1.000
_cell.length_b   1.000
_cell.length_c   1.000
_cell.angle_alpha   90.00
_cell.angle_beta   90.00
_cell.angle_gamma   90.00
#
_symmetry.space_group_name_H-M   'P 1'
#
loop_
_entity.id
_entity.type
_entity.pdbx_description
1 polymer ?
#
loop_
_entity_poly.entity_id
_entity_poly.type
_entity_poly.pdbx_seq_one_letter_code
_entity_poly.pdbx_strand_id
1 'polypeptide(L)'
;MTNSEADAVLFKIQPFIDTLIRPSFIESCIYQPLASLNYTIFGEPMAGDKEPIEEVLNDEELQDALQIFRPELAWIHNEVQAVTVIGDTQLDDPFTAAFWPLEELLRQGKFLEIGQMWKYLTSGQFVEALDRQMELWVPSSYRYFSETVRRASARAQYQVNSADRQDLFSHQIHLRAVIKWYAAALSETIAFTLSRVAPTMLSMATDLRKIHSENTMSILINGMILPVAKTYGHVGLYWELLASITRDPEDRKQLYTCAVQLGRGDLVGELEQFGTEQSTAIPGCSILGYSATLHLDNSGHLYHRYYPNNPNPVHYRLPVFASEETV
;
A
#
# COMPACT_ATOMS: atom_id res chain seq x y z
N MET A 1 6.04 15.24 -21.01
CA MET A 1 4.57 15.09 -20.84
C MET A 1 4.08 16.36 -20.16
N THR A 2 3.04 16.99 -20.68
CA THR A 2 2.42 18.18 -20.06
C THR A 2 1.52 17.78 -18.89
N ASN A 3 1.14 18.72 -18.02
CA ASN A 3 0.22 18.43 -16.90
C ASN A 3 -1.13 17.87 -17.40
N SER A 4 -1.67 18.36 -18.52
CA SER A 4 -2.94 17.86 -19.05
C SER A 4 -2.81 16.46 -19.67
N GLU A 5 -1.65 16.12 -20.24
CA GLU A 5 -1.37 14.77 -20.72
C GLU A 5 -1.26 13.78 -19.55
N ALA A 6 -0.59 14.17 -18.46
CA ALA A 6 -0.51 13.33 -17.26
C ALA A 6 -1.90 13.11 -16.65
N ASP A 7 -2.72 14.15 -16.53
CA ASP A 7 -4.09 14.03 -16.03
C ASP A 7 -4.93 13.13 -16.94
N ALA A 8 -4.79 13.25 -18.27
CA ALA A 8 -5.49 12.38 -19.22
C ALA A 8 -5.08 10.90 -19.10
N VAL A 9 -3.81 10.61 -18.79
CA VAL A 9 -3.34 9.24 -18.54
C VAL A 9 -3.87 8.73 -17.20
N LEU A 10 -3.87 9.58 -16.15
CA LEU A 10 -4.47 9.24 -14.86
C LEU A 10 -5.95 8.89 -15.01
N PHE A 11 -6.74 9.65 -15.77
CA PHE A 11 -8.15 9.33 -16.03
C PHE A 11 -8.35 7.97 -16.74
N LYS A 12 -7.42 7.58 -17.61
CA LYS A 12 -7.47 6.24 -18.24
C LYS A 12 -7.17 5.12 -17.25
N ILE A 13 -6.30 5.40 -16.26
CA ILE A 13 -5.89 4.40 -15.27
C ILE A 13 -6.83 4.40 -14.05
N GLN A 14 -7.59 5.46 -13.85
CA GLN A 14 -8.49 5.62 -12.70
C GLN A 14 -9.37 4.39 -12.45
N PRO A 15 -10.05 3.77 -13.44
CA PRO A 15 -10.88 2.60 -13.20
C PRO A 15 -10.15 1.41 -12.56
N PHE A 16 -8.82 1.32 -12.68
CA PHE A 16 -8.00 0.24 -12.12
C PHE A 16 -7.50 0.52 -10.70
N ILE A 17 -7.52 1.78 -10.27
CA ILE A 17 -6.90 2.21 -8.99
C ILE A 17 -7.88 2.95 -8.06
N ASP A 18 -9.05 3.38 -8.55
CA ASP A 18 -10.02 4.20 -7.81
C ASP A 18 -10.36 3.61 -6.43
N THR A 19 -10.63 2.31 -6.39
CA THR A 19 -10.96 1.60 -5.15
C THR A 19 -9.77 1.26 -4.28
N LEU A 20 -8.54 1.42 -4.79
CA LEU A 20 -7.32 1.29 -4.01
C LEU A 20 -6.93 2.63 -3.38
N ILE A 21 -7.37 3.77 -3.96
CA ILE A 21 -6.92 5.11 -3.55
C ILE A 21 -7.09 5.38 -2.07
N ARG A 22 -8.34 5.35 -1.63
CA ARG A 22 -8.67 5.66 -0.24
C ARG A 22 -8.17 4.61 0.75
N PRO A 23 -8.32 3.29 0.50
CA PRO A 23 -7.74 2.29 1.39
C PRO A 23 -6.24 2.45 1.58
N SER A 24 -5.46 2.66 0.51
CA SER A 24 -4.01 2.86 0.66
C SER A 24 -3.71 4.14 1.41
N PHE A 25 -4.46 5.22 1.19
CA PHE A 25 -4.29 6.44 1.96
C PHE A 25 -4.54 6.20 3.46
N ILE A 26 -5.67 5.61 3.84
CA ILE A 26 -6.01 5.38 5.25
C ILE A 26 -4.98 4.49 5.93
N GLU A 27 -4.62 3.36 5.33
CA GLU A 27 -3.69 2.41 5.94
C GLU A 27 -2.28 3.01 6.08
N SER A 28 -1.80 3.70 5.06
CA SER A 28 -0.39 4.15 4.97
C SER A 28 -0.14 5.49 5.60
N CYS A 29 -1.16 6.36 5.59
CA CYS A 29 -1.02 7.75 5.98
C CYS A 29 -1.73 8.07 7.28
N ILE A 30 -2.65 7.20 7.73
CA ILE A 30 -3.37 7.38 8.99
C ILE A 30 -3.00 6.26 9.96
N TYR A 31 -3.35 5.00 9.66
CA TYR A 31 -3.20 3.91 10.62
C TYR A 31 -1.75 3.54 10.90
N GLN A 32 -0.89 3.43 9.89
CA GLN A 32 0.54 3.14 10.12
C GLN A 32 1.24 4.23 10.95
N PRO A 33 1.10 5.53 10.63
CA PRO A 33 1.65 6.60 11.47
C PRO A 33 1.11 6.60 12.91
N LEU A 34 -0.19 6.35 13.10
CA LEU A 34 -0.78 6.20 14.44
C LEU A 34 -0.14 5.03 15.19
N ALA A 35 -0.02 3.87 14.54
CA ALA A 35 0.59 2.69 15.14
C ALA A 35 2.07 2.92 15.50
N SER A 36 2.83 3.65 14.68
CA SER A 36 4.23 4.00 15.00
C SER A 36 4.36 4.98 16.16
N LEU A 37 3.28 5.70 16.47
CA LEU A 37 3.15 6.57 17.63
C LEU A 37 2.50 5.86 18.82
N ASN A 38 2.28 4.54 18.73
CA ASN A 38 1.63 3.75 19.76
C ASN A 38 0.17 4.17 20.04
N TYR A 39 -0.56 4.59 19.00
CA TYR A 39 -2.01 4.80 19.05
C TYR A 39 -2.76 3.68 18.34
N THR A 40 -3.93 3.33 18.86
CA THR A 40 -4.87 2.43 18.19
C THR A 40 -5.41 3.06 16.91
N ILE A 41 -6.05 2.24 16.07
CA ILE A 41 -6.79 2.71 14.88
C ILE A 41 -7.95 3.66 15.22
N PHE A 42 -8.35 3.76 16.49
CA PHE A 42 -9.35 4.70 16.99
C PHE A 42 -8.75 6.01 17.50
N GLY A 43 -7.42 6.17 17.45
CA GLY A 43 -6.75 7.36 17.98
C GLY A 43 -6.75 7.40 19.51
N GLU A 44 -6.68 6.23 20.15
CA GLU A 44 -6.51 6.08 21.60
C GLU A 44 -5.08 5.63 21.90
N PRO A 45 -4.45 6.12 22.99
CA PRO A 45 -3.13 5.64 23.38
C PRO A 45 -3.19 4.14 23.71
N MET A 46 -2.24 3.37 23.19
CA MET A 46 -2.07 1.97 23.60
C MET A 46 -1.55 1.90 25.04
N ALA A 47 -1.79 0.77 25.71
CA ALA A 47 -1.41 0.56 27.11
C ALA A 47 -0.21 -0.40 27.24
N GLY A 48 0.48 -0.32 28.39
CA GLY A 48 1.57 -1.24 28.76
C GLY A 48 2.85 -0.99 27.98
N ASP A 49 3.51 -2.06 27.51
CA ASP A 49 4.81 -1.98 26.81
C ASP A 49 4.76 -1.21 25.48
N LYS A 50 3.57 -0.85 25.01
CA LYS A 50 3.33 -0.04 23.82
C LYS A 50 2.70 1.31 24.17
N GLU A 51 2.95 1.89 25.34
CA GLU A 51 2.46 3.24 25.63
C GLU A 51 3.18 4.29 24.77
N PRO A 52 2.52 5.36 24.28
CA PRO A 52 3.21 6.48 23.65
C PRO A 52 4.22 7.13 24.59
N ILE A 53 5.33 7.61 24.03
CA ILE A 53 6.31 8.39 24.80
C ILE A 53 5.74 9.75 25.24
N GLU A 54 6.31 10.32 26.29
CA GLU A 54 5.82 11.56 26.91
C GLU A 54 5.76 12.74 25.93
N GLU A 55 6.72 12.86 25.02
CA GLU A 55 6.75 13.90 24.00
C GLU A 55 5.57 13.84 23.04
N VAL A 56 5.06 12.63 22.76
CA VAL A 56 3.91 12.42 21.87
C VAL A 56 2.60 12.70 22.62
N LEU A 57 2.53 12.32 23.90
CA LEU A 57 1.38 12.63 24.77
C LEU A 57 1.21 14.13 24.97
N ASN A 58 2.32 14.86 25.05
CA ASN A 58 2.35 16.31 25.28
C ASN A 58 2.31 17.16 23.99
N ASP A 59 2.18 16.54 22.81
CA ASP A 59 2.07 17.28 21.54
C ASP A 59 0.65 17.84 21.36
N GLU A 60 0.42 19.09 21.77
CA GLU A 60 -0.89 19.76 21.73
C GLU A 60 -1.56 19.68 20.35
N GLU A 61 -0.79 19.87 19.27
CA GLU A 61 -1.30 19.81 17.89
C GLU A 61 -1.83 18.42 17.55
N LEU A 62 -1.12 17.37 17.98
CA LEU A 62 -1.56 15.98 17.78
C LEU A 62 -2.80 15.68 18.62
N GLN A 63 -2.82 16.10 19.88
CA GLN A 63 -3.95 15.82 20.79
C GLN A 63 -5.24 16.49 20.31
N ASP A 64 -5.16 17.74 19.86
CA ASP A 64 -6.29 18.47 19.28
C ASP A 64 -6.78 17.79 18.00
N ALA A 65 -5.86 17.42 17.10
CA ALA A 65 -6.21 16.74 15.85
C ALA A 65 -6.85 15.36 16.12
N LEU A 66 -6.34 14.60 17.09
CA LEU A 66 -6.93 13.32 17.52
C LEU A 66 -8.32 13.51 18.08
N GLN A 67 -8.53 14.48 18.97
CA GLN A 67 -9.84 14.75 19.57
C GLN A 67 -10.89 15.09 18.50
N ILE A 68 -10.51 15.92 17.53
CA ILE A 68 -11.38 16.35 16.43
C ILE A 68 -11.68 15.19 15.46
N PHE A 69 -10.67 14.39 15.12
CA PHE A 69 -10.79 13.35 14.09
C PHE A 69 -11.25 11.99 14.62
N ARG A 70 -11.27 11.76 15.95
CA ARG A 70 -11.70 10.50 16.56
C ARG A 70 -13.08 9.99 16.10
N PRO A 71 -14.13 10.84 15.94
CA PRO A 71 -15.40 10.39 15.38
C PRO A 71 -15.25 9.82 13.96
N GLU A 72 -14.38 10.43 13.15
CA GLU A 72 -14.07 9.97 11.80
C GLU A 72 -13.31 8.64 11.83
N LEU A 73 -12.32 8.47 12.72
CA LEU A 73 -11.61 7.19 12.91
C LEU A 73 -12.57 6.05 13.30
N ALA A 74 -13.51 6.33 14.20
CA ALA A 74 -14.54 5.38 14.59
C ALA A 74 -15.48 5.06 13.42
N TRP A 75 -15.89 6.06 12.64
CA TRP A 75 -16.71 5.86 11.44
C TRP A 75 -15.99 5.00 10.39
N ILE A 76 -14.74 5.34 10.05
CA ILE A 76 -13.92 4.60 9.09
C ILE A 76 -13.81 3.13 9.50
N HIS A 77 -13.57 2.88 10.79
CA HIS A 77 -13.43 1.52 11.30
C HIS A 77 -14.75 0.74 11.28
N ASN A 78 -15.87 1.38 11.63
CA ASN A 78 -17.17 0.70 11.70
C ASN A 78 -17.79 0.45 10.32
N GLU A 79 -17.51 1.33 9.36
CA GLU A 79 -18.08 1.27 8.01
C GLU A 79 -17.12 0.64 6.99
N VAL A 80 -15.96 0.14 7.41
CA VAL A 80 -15.07 -0.62 6.53
C VAL A 80 -15.79 -1.88 6.05
N GLN A 81 -15.81 -2.06 4.75
CA GLN A 81 -16.41 -3.24 4.12
C GLN A 81 -15.31 -4.13 3.59
N ALA A 82 -15.38 -5.43 3.92
CA ALA A 82 -14.51 -6.44 3.33
C ALA A 82 -15.29 -7.21 2.27
N VAL A 83 -14.83 -7.15 1.04
CA VAL A 83 -15.49 -7.77 -0.11
C VAL A 83 -14.67 -8.97 -0.55
N THR A 84 -15.28 -10.14 -0.54
CA THR A 84 -14.63 -11.36 -1.02
C THR A 84 -14.77 -11.46 -2.54
N VAL A 85 -13.66 -11.50 -3.25
CA VAL A 85 -13.62 -11.68 -4.71
C VAL A 85 -13.66 -13.18 -5.01
N ILE A 86 -14.87 -13.70 -5.29
CA ILE A 86 -15.11 -15.12 -5.55
C ILE A 86 -15.54 -15.33 -7.01
N GLY A 87 -14.56 -15.39 -7.92
CA GLY A 87 -14.76 -15.82 -9.31
C GLY A 87 -15.72 -14.97 -10.15
N ASP A 88 -16.13 -15.52 -11.30
CA ASP A 88 -16.79 -14.79 -12.40
C ASP A 88 -18.29 -14.52 -12.19
N THR A 89 -18.86 -15.08 -11.13
CA THR A 89 -20.30 -15.03 -10.86
C THR A 89 -20.76 -13.75 -10.14
N GLN A 90 -19.86 -12.80 -9.89
CA GLN A 90 -20.16 -11.53 -9.20
C GLN A 90 -19.89 -10.29 -10.05
N LEU A 91 -19.95 -10.37 -11.39
CA LEU A 91 -19.76 -9.21 -12.27
C LEU A 91 -20.74 -8.05 -12.01
N ASP A 92 -21.92 -8.34 -11.45
CA ASP A 92 -22.97 -7.34 -11.19
C ASP A 92 -22.85 -6.64 -9.83
N ASP A 93 -21.88 -7.03 -8.99
CA ASP A 93 -21.61 -6.34 -7.72
C ASP A 93 -20.73 -5.10 -8.01
N PRO A 94 -21.22 -3.86 -7.75
CA PRO A 94 -20.42 -2.64 -7.93
C PRO A 94 -19.10 -2.67 -7.15
N PHE A 95 -19.02 -3.46 -6.08
CA PHE A 95 -17.84 -3.59 -5.24
C PHE A 95 -16.76 -4.49 -5.85
N THR A 96 -17.12 -5.54 -6.60
CA THR A 96 -16.16 -6.39 -7.34
C THR A 96 -15.83 -5.80 -8.72
N ALA A 97 -16.75 -5.02 -9.31
CA ALA A 97 -16.61 -4.29 -10.59
C ALA A 97 -15.29 -3.54 -10.73
N ALA A 98 -14.70 -3.06 -9.63
CA ALA A 98 -13.49 -2.26 -9.64
C ALA A 98 -12.19 -3.04 -9.96
N PHE A 99 -12.18 -4.36 -9.78
CA PHE A 99 -10.99 -5.20 -10.06
C PHE A 99 -11.05 -5.87 -11.42
N TRP A 100 -12.27 -5.97 -12.00
CA TRP A 100 -12.51 -6.61 -13.28
C TRP A 100 -11.78 -5.99 -14.47
N PRO A 101 -11.57 -4.66 -14.57
CA PRO A 101 -10.83 -4.10 -15.69
C PRO A 101 -9.40 -4.65 -15.80
N LEU A 102 -8.68 -4.79 -14.67
CA LEU A 102 -7.32 -5.32 -14.67
C LEU A 102 -7.33 -6.82 -14.97
N GLU A 103 -8.29 -7.54 -14.40
CA GLU A 103 -8.47 -8.95 -14.67
C GLU A 103 -8.78 -9.22 -16.15
N GLU A 104 -9.65 -8.41 -16.76
CA GLU A 104 -10.01 -8.55 -18.17
C GLU A 104 -8.80 -8.32 -19.08
N LEU A 105 -7.96 -7.31 -18.77
CA LEU A 105 -6.71 -7.09 -19.50
C LEU A 105 -5.76 -8.31 -19.38
N LEU A 106 -5.69 -8.92 -18.19
CA LEU A 106 -4.88 -10.13 -17.98
C LEU A 106 -5.42 -11.33 -18.76
N ARG A 107 -6.74 -11.54 -18.77
CA ARG A 107 -7.41 -12.60 -19.55
C ARG A 107 -7.20 -12.42 -21.05
N GLN A 108 -7.22 -11.19 -21.52
CA GLN A 108 -6.96 -10.84 -22.92
C GLN A 108 -5.46 -10.88 -23.30
N GLY A 109 -4.57 -11.19 -22.35
CA GLY A 109 -3.12 -11.24 -22.59
C GLY A 109 -2.49 -9.87 -22.86
N LYS A 110 -3.08 -8.77 -22.37
CA LYS A 110 -2.63 -7.38 -22.58
C LYS A 110 -1.47 -6.99 -21.68
N PHE A 111 -0.48 -7.86 -21.54
CA PHE A 111 0.65 -7.70 -20.63
C PHE A 111 1.48 -6.43 -20.90
N LEU A 112 1.63 -6.02 -22.17
CA LEU A 112 2.34 -4.78 -22.52
C LEU A 112 1.61 -3.53 -21.98
N GLU A 113 0.28 -3.50 -22.08
CA GLU A 113 -0.53 -2.39 -21.58
C GLU A 113 -0.40 -2.32 -20.04
N ILE A 114 -0.40 -3.48 -19.37
CA ILE A 114 -0.19 -3.58 -17.92
C ILE A 114 1.20 -3.09 -17.51
N GLY A 115 2.25 -3.47 -18.24
CA GLY A 115 3.60 -2.98 -17.99
C GLY A 115 3.73 -1.46 -18.17
N GLN A 116 3.04 -0.89 -19.17
CA GLN A 116 3.01 0.57 -19.38
C GLN A 116 2.27 1.30 -18.27
N MET A 117 1.12 0.79 -17.82
CA MET A 117 0.39 1.34 -16.67
C MET A 117 1.26 1.33 -15.42
N TRP A 118 1.91 0.19 -15.14
CA TRP A 118 2.83 0.05 -14.01
C TRP A 118 3.97 1.08 -14.03
N LYS A 119 4.62 1.22 -15.18
CA LYS A 119 5.71 2.19 -15.38
C LYS A 119 5.24 3.62 -15.15
N TYR A 120 4.02 3.95 -15.56
CA TYR A 120 3.45 5.26 -15.32
C TYR A 120 3.12 5.49 -13.84
N LEU A 121 2.46 4.53 -13.17
CA LEU A 121 2.10 4.61 -11.74
C LEU A 121 3.31 4.86 -10.82
N THR A 122 4.46 4.32 -11.19
CA THR A 122 5.71 4.48 -10.43
C THR A 122 6.50 5.73 -10.81
N SER A 123 6.01 6.55 -11.75
CA SER A 123 6.70 7.74 -12.26
C SER A 123 6.42 9.00 -11.43
N GLY A 124 7.35 9.96 -11.46
CA GLY A 124 7.14 11.28 -10.84
C GLY A 124 5.97 12.06 -11.42
N GLN A 125 5.66 11.86 -12.70
CA GLN A 125 4.52 12.52 -13.38
C GLN A 125 3.18 12.04 -12.82
N PHE A 126 3.09 10.77 -12.43
CA PHE A 126 1.91 10.25 -11.75
C PHE A 126 1.73 10.86 -10.36
N VAL A 127 2.82 11.05 -9.61
CA VAL A 127 2.78 11.72 -8.29
C VAL A 127 2.11 13.09 -8.41
N GLU A 128 2.52 13.89 -9.39
CA GLU A 128 2.00 15.23 -9.61
C GLU A 128 0.54 15.22 -10.09
N ALA A 129 0.17 14.29 -10.96
CA ALA A 129 -1.21 14.13 -11.42
C ALA A 129 -2.15 13.67 -10.30
N LEU A 130 -1.70 12.69 -9.52
CA LEU A 130 -2.42 12.18 -8.37
C LEU A 130 -2.63 13.29 -7.32
N ASP A 131 -1.61 14.10 -7.04
CA ASP A 131 -1.73 15.23 -6.11
C ASP A 131 -2.89 16.16 -6.47
N ARG A 132 -2.93 16.59 -7.73
CA ARG A 132 -3.95 17.51 -8.25
C ARG A 132 -5.35 16.97 -8.13
N GLN A 133 -5.51 15.65 -8.22
CA GLN A 133 -6.80 14.98 -8.21
C GLN A 133 -7.14 14.38 -6.84
N MET A 134 -6.21 14.37 -5.87
CA MET A 134 -6.35 13.63 -4.60
C MET A 134 -7.62 13.99 -3.83
N GLU A 135 -8.06 15.25 -3.88
CA GLU A 135 -9.25 15.73 -3.20
C GLU A 135 -10.55 15.08 -3.67
N LEU A 136 -10.56 14.51 -4.88
CA LEU A 136 -11.71 13.73 -5.39
C LEU A 136 -11.91 12.44 -4.60
N TRP A 137 -10.84 11.86 -4.05
CA TRP A 137 -10.87 10.56 -3.37
C TRP A 137 -10.66 10.66 -1.87
N VAL A 138 -9.88 11.63 -1.41
CA VAL A 138 -9.51 11.78 -0.02
C VAL A 138 -9.94 13.16 0.46
N PRO A 139 -10.88 13.26 1.41
CA PRO A 139 -11.30 14.55 1.96
C PRO A 139 -10.11 15.33 2.53
N SER A 140 -10.16 16.65 2.44
CA SER A 140 -9.12 17.54 2.98
C SER A 140 -8.88 17.33 4.48
N SER A 141 -9.91 16.90 5.20
CA SER A 141 -9.85 16.53 6.62
C SER A 141 -8.88 15.37 6.89
N TYR A 142 -8.88 14.35 6.03
CA TYR A 142 -8.00 13.18 6.14
C TYR A 142 -6.56 13.59 5.84
N ARG A 143 -6.37 14.45 4.83
CA ARG A 143 -5.05 15.01 4.49
C ARG A 143 -4.46 15.77 5.67
N TYR A 144 -5.19 16.72 6.24
CA TYR A 144 -4.74 17.49 7.40
C TYR A 144 -4.39 16.60 8.60
N PHE A 145 -5.26 15.65 8.93
CA PHE A 145 -5.01 14.71 10.03
C PHE A 145 -3.74 13.90 9.79
N SER A 146 -3.60 13.31 8.60
CA SER A 146 -2.44 12.50 8.23
C SER A 146 -1.11 13.27 8.28
N GLU A 147 -1.11 14.54 7.88
CA GLU A 147 0.06 15.41 8.00
C GLU A 147 0.43 15.66 9.45
N THR A 148 -0.57 15.89 10.31
CA THR A 148 -0.37 16.15 11.73
C THR A 148 0.21 14.95 12.46
N VAL A 149 -0.38 13.75 12.26
CA VAL A 149 0.12 12.50 12.86
C VAL A 149 1.56 12.22 12.41
N ARG A 150 1.88 12.47 11.14
CA ARG A 150 3.24 12.27 10.63
C ARG A 150 4.24 13.29 11.17
N ARG A 151 3.82 14.55 11.34
CA ARG A 151 4.63 15.58 12.03
C ARG A 151 5.00 15.14 13.44
N ALA A 152 4.04 14.60 14.18
CA ALA A 152 4.30 14.03 15.51
C ALA A 152 5.22 12.81 15.45
N SER A 153 4.98 11.87 14.52
CA SER A 153 5.82 10.67 14.35
C SER A 153 7.27 11.00 14.07
N ALA A 154 7.55 11.97 13.20
CA ALA A 154 8.92 12.34 12.92
C ALA A 154 9.56 13.09 14.09
N ARG A 155 8.83 13.96 14.80
CA ARG A 155 9.33 14.63 16.03
C ARG A 155 9.74 13.61 17.09
N ALA A 156 8.96 12.54 17.25
CA ALA A 156 9.23 11.46 18.20
C ALA A 156 10.45 10.60 17.79
N GLN A 157 10.59 10.29 16.50
CA GLN A 157 11.65 9.40 16.00
C GLN A 157 13.00 10.12 15.79
N TYR A 158 12.95 11.40 15.43
CA TYR A 158 14.10 12.15 14.96
C TYR A 158 14.25 13.42 15.79
N GLN A 159 15.21 13.44 16.73
CA GLN A 159 15.65 14.65 17.45
C GLN A 159 16.37 15.63 16.51
N VAL A 160 15.68 16.09 15.46
CA VAL A 160 16.30 16.71 14.29
C VAL A 160 16.01 18.21 14.21
N ASN A 161 16.99 18.96 13.68
CA ASN A 161 16.96 20.42 13.52
C ASN A 161 15.83 20.88 12.57
N SER A 162 15.40 22.14 12.70
CA SER A 162 14.23 22.69 12.02
C SER A 162 14.30 22.70 10.48
N ALA A 163 15.49 22.74 9.87
CA ALA A 163 15.65 22.72 8.41
C ALA A 163 15.42 21.33 7.81
N ASP A 164 15.96 20.28 8.44
CA ASP A 164 15.78 18.88 8.03
C ASP A 164 14.32 18.41 8.21
N ARG A 165 13.56 19.08 9.08
CA ARG A 165 12.12 18.84 9.28
C ARG A 165 11.31 19.11 8.00
N GLN A 166 11.61 20.17 7.25
CA GLN A 166 10.81 20.54 6.06
C GLN A 166 10.88 19.48 4.96
N ASP A 167 12.07 18.93 4.69
CA ASP A 167 12.26 17.87 3.69
C ASP A 167 11.63 16.55 4.13
N LEU A 168 11.78 16.18 5.42
CA LEU A 168 11.07 15.05 6.02
C LEU A 168 9.56 15.24 5.95
N PHE A 169 9.07 16.49 5.92
CA PHE A 169 7.65 16.83 5.87
C PHE A 169 7.05 17.07 4.49
N SER A 170 7.79 16.84 3.41
CA SER A 170 7.25 17.12 2.08
C SER A 170 6.03 16.27 1.73
N HIS A 171 4.99 16.94 1.23
CA HIS A 171 3.78 16.32 0.67
C HIS A 171 4.11 15.30 -0.45
N GLN A 172 5.20 15.50 -1.17
CA GLN A 172 5.67 14.54 -2.17
C GLN A 172 6.11 13.20 -1.57
N ILE A 173 6.72 13.17 -0.37
CA ILE A 173 7.06 11.90 0.29
C ILE A 173 5.77 11.13 0.63
N HIS A 174 4.74 11.85 1.07
CA HIS A 174 3.44 11.27 1.39
C HIS A 174 2.80 10.60 0.18
N LEU A 175 2.73 11.33 -0.94
CA LEU A 175 2.20 10.77 -2.19
C LEU A 175 3.03 9.61 -2.72
N ARG A 176 4.37 9.65 -2.57
CA ARG A 176 5.23 8.52 -2.92
C ARG A 176 4.95 7.28 -2.07
N ALA A 177 4.64 7.44 -0.78
CA ALA A 177 4.24 6.32 0.07
C ALA A 177 2.92 5.70 -0.43
N VAL A 178 1.92 6.54 -0.68
CA VAL A 178 0.62 6.14 -1.25
C VAL A 178 0.80 5.40 -2.59
N ILE A 179 1.68 5.88 -3.46
CA ILE A 179 1.99 5.23 -4.74
C ILE A 179 2.62 3.85 -4.58
N LYS A 180 3.55 3.69 -3.62
CA LYS A 180 4.12 2.37 -3.34
C LYS A 180 3.05 1.37 -2.94
N TRP A 181 2.04 1.81 -2.20
CA TRP A 181 0.90 0.99 -1.82
C TRP A 181 -0.03 0.66 -3.00
N TYR A 182 -0.29 1.61 -3.91
CA TYR A 182 -1.03 1.28 -5.15
C TYR A 182 -0.30 0.29 -6.01
N ALA A 183 1.00 0.49 -6.19
CA ALA A 183 1.82 -0.43 -6.94
C ALA A 183 1.75 -1.82 -6.28
N ALA A 184 1.94 -1.92 -4.97
CA ALA A 184 1.81 -3.17 -4.23
C ALA A 184 0.44 -3.84 -4.42
N ALA A 185 -0.66 -3.12 -4.19
CA ALA A 185 -2.01 -3.65 -4.32
C ALA A 185 -2.35 -4.07 -5.77
N LEU A 186 -1.89 -3.30 -6.76
CA LEU A 186 -2.03 -3.65 -8.18
C LEU A 186 -1.24 -4.93 -8.50
N SER A 187 -0.02 -5.06 -7.99
CA SER A 187 0.80 -6.27 -8.14
C SER A 187 0.15 -7.49 -7.51
N GLU A 188 -0.39 -7.35 -6.29
CA GLU A 188 -1.12 -8.41 -5.60
C GLU A 188 -2.36 -8.84 -6.39
N THR A 189 -3.10 -7.88 -6.94
CA THR A 189 -4.27 -8.15 -7.80
C THR A 189 -3.86 -8.87 -9.08
N ILE A 190 -2.79 -8.42 -9.74
CA ILE A 190 -2.25 -9.08 -10.94
C ILE A 190 -1.84 -10.50 -10.63
N ALA A 191 -1.08 -10.70 -9.55
CA ALA A 191 -0.60 -11.99 -9.12
C ALA A 191 -1.70 -12.95 -8.72
N PHE A 192 -2.70 -12.47 -7.98
CA PHE A 192 -3.90 -13.21 -7.63
C PHE A 192 -4.64 -13.67 -8.88
N THR A 193 -4.94 -12.73 -9.79
CA THR A 193 -5.68 -13.02 -11.01
C THR A 193 -4.93 -14.00 -11.88
N LEU A 194 -3.63 -13.76 -12.10
CA LEU A 194 -2.75 -14.65 -12.84
C LEU A 194 -2.76 -16.05 -12.22
N SER A 195 -2.57 -16.16 -10.91
CA SER A 195 -2.63 -17.44 -10.19
C SER A 195 -4.00 -18.13 -10.33
N ARG A 196 -5.10 -17.38 -10.36
CA ARG A 196 -6.44 -17.95 -10.57
C ARG A 196 -6.61 -18.53 -11.98
N VAL A 197 -6.04 -17.89 -13.01
CA VAL A 197 -6.19 -18.31 -14.43
C VAL A 197 -5.04 -19.21 -14.93
N ALA A 198 -3.96 -19.31 -14.15
CA ALA A 198 -2.71 -20.03 -14.40
C ALA A 198 -2.80 -21.51 -14.81
N PRO A 199 -3.81 -22.32 -14.41
CA PRO A 199 -3.90 -23.71 -14.89
C PRO A 199 -3.93 -23.85 -16.41
N THR A 200 -4.11 -22.74 -17.14
CA THR A 200 -4.13 -22.66 -18.61
C THR A 200 -2.89 -22.00 -19.25
N MET A 201 -1.93 -21.46 -18.49
CA MET A 201 -0.81 -20.65 -19.05
C MET A 201 0.57 -21.06 -18.53
N LEU A 202 1.23 -22.00 -19.22
CA LEU A 202 2.66 -22.34 -19.03
C LEU A 202 3.61 -21.14 -19.19
N SER A 203 3.15 -20.04 -19.78
CA SER A 203 3.92 -18.82 -20.02
C SER A 203 3.90 -17.80 -18.88
N MET A 204 3.13 -18.04 -17.81
CA MET A 204 2.86 -17.03 -16.76
C MET A 204 4.13 -16.42 -16.15
N ALA A 205 5.13 -17.24 -15.84
CA ALA A 205 6.37 -16.73 -15.28
C ALA A 205 7.28 -16.06 -16.33
N THR A 206 7.09 -16.40 -17.61
CA THR A 206 7.72 -15.69 -18.75
C THR A 206 7.03 -14.36 -19.01
N ASP A 207 5.70 -14.28 -18.87
CA ASP A 207 4.90 -13.08 -19.13
C ASP A 207 4.96 -12.09 -17.97
N LEU A 208 4.99 -12.57 -16.72
CA LEU A 208 5.48 -11.79 -15.58
C LEU A 208 6.90 -11.31 -15.89
N ARG A 209 7.85 -12.18 -16.24
CA ARG A 209 9.21 -11.71 -16.60
C ARG A 209 9.24 -10.67 -17.72
N LYS A 210 8.31 -10.66 -18.68
CA LYS A 210 8.21 -9.62 -19.73
C LYS A 210 7.67 -8.28 -19.23
N ILE A 211 6.63 -8.29 -18.39
CA ILE A 211 6.14 -7.07 -17.71
C ILE A 211 7.28 -6.43 -16.91
N HIS A 212 8.20 -7.26 -16.42
CA HIS A 212 9.19 -6.91 -15.41
C HIS A 212 10.63 -6.78 -15.94
N SER A 213 11.00 -7.33 -17.10
CA SER A 213 12.36 -7.19 -17.66
C SER A 213 12.71 -5.76 -18.04
N GLU A 214 11.72 -4.87 -18.12
CA GLU A 214 11.88 -3.44 -18.37
C GLU A 214 11.92 -2.59 -17.08
N ASN A 215 11.61 -3.18 -15.92
CA ASN A 215 11.54 -2.50 -14.63
C ASN A 215 12.16 -3.41 -13.56
N THR A 216 13.35 -3.07 -13.06
CA THR A 216 14.04 -3.82 -11.98
C THR A 216 13.06 -4.23 -10.89
N MET A 217 12.71 -5.52 -10.84
CA MET A 217 11.75 -6.01 -9.86
C MET A 217 12.35 -5.84 -8.49
N SER A 218 11.80 -4.91 -7.71
CA SER A 218 12.06 -4.86 -6.29
C SER A 218 11.62 -6.19 -5.69
N ILE A 219 12.47 -6.76 -4.83
CA ILE A 219 12.11 -7.85 -3.91
C ILE A 219 10.69 -7.70 -3.33
N LEU A 220 10.24 -6.46 -3.07
CA LEU A 220 8.91 -6.17 -2.58
C LEU A 220 7.82 -6.85 -3.43
N ILE A 221 7.90 -6.71 -4.75
CA ILE A 221 6.87 -7.23 -5.65
C ILE A 221 6.98 -8.75 -5.71
N ASN A 222 8.17 -9.30 -6.00
CA ASN A 222 8.34 -10.76 -6.08
C ASN A 222 7.95 -11.46 -4.77
N GLY A 223 8.29 -10.85 -3.63
CA GLY A 223 7.91 -11.33 -2.31
C GLY A 223 6.39 -11.34 -2.10
N MET A 224 5.67 -10.31 -2.55
CA MET A 224 4.21 -10.24 -2.43
C MET A 224 3.49 -11.30 -3.27
N ILE A 225 4.03 -11.64 -4.44
CA ILE A 225 3.47 -12.66 -5.35
C ILE A 225 3.71 -14.08 -4.82
N LEU A 226 4.81 -14.29 -4.11
CA LEU A 226 5.25 -15.62 -3.69
C LEU A 226 4.22 -16.38 -2.81
N PRO A 227 3.61 -15.79 -1.77
CA PRO A 227 2.51 -16.40 -1.02
C PRO A 227 1.28 -16.73 -1.88
N VAL A 228 0.96 -15.90 -2.87
CA VAL A 228 -0.17 -16.13 -3.78
C VAL A 228 0.07 -17.38 -4.61
N ALA A 229 1.24 -17.47 -5.24
CA ALA A 229 1.64 -18.63 -6.03
C ALA A 229 1.59 -19.92 -5.20
N LYS A 230 2.04 -19.86 -3.93
CA LYS A 230 2.00 -20.99 -3.00
C LYS A 230 0.56 -21.40 -2.65
N THR A 231 -0.27 -20.43 -2.29
CA THR A 231 -1.68 -20.64 -1.88
C THR A 231 -2.49 -21.31 -2.98
N TYR A 232 -2.23 -20.93 -4.23
CA TYR A 232 -2.93 -21.47 -5.40
C TYR A 232 -2.27 -22.72 -6.00
N GLY A 233 -1.22 -23.28 -5.38
CA GLY A 233 -0.59 -24.51 -5.83
C GLY A 233 0.27 -24.37 -7.10
N HIS A 234 0.70 -23.15 -7.45
CA HIS A 234 1.54 -22.90 -8.63
C HIS A 234 3.01 -23.15 -8.35
N VAL A 235 3.34 -24.43 -8.16
CA VAL A 235 4.69 -24.89 -7.80
C VAL A 235 5.75 -24.35 -8.75
N GLY A 236 5.51 -24.35 -10.07
CA GLY A 236 6.45 -23.83 -11.05
C GLY A 236 6.75 -22.34 -10.87
N LEU A 237 5.71 -21.50 -10.84
CA LEU A 237 5.89 -20.06 -10.61
C LEU A 237 6.54 -19.78 -9.25
N TYR A 238 6.10 -20.50 -8.21
CA TYR A 238 6.64 -20.37 -6.87
C TYR A 238 8.16 -20.52 -6.84
N TRP A 239 8.66 -21.63 -7.38
CA TRP A 239 10.10 -21.90 -7.41
C TRP A 239 10.85 -20.95 -8.32
N GLU A 240 10.26 -20.50 -9.43
CA GLU A 240 10.89 -19.50 -10.28
C GLU A 240 11.03 -18.13 -9.62
N LEU A 241 9.99 -17.67 -8.91
CA LEU A 241 10.05 -16.44 -8.12
C LEU A 241 11.08 -16.56 -7.00
N LEU A 242 11.04 -17.66 -6.24
CA LEU A 242 12.00 -17.92 -5.16
C LEU A 242 13.44 -17.95 -5.70
N ALA A 243 13.67 -18.65 -6.81
CA ALA A 243 14.96 -18.70 -7.48
C ALA A 243 15.40 -17.33 -8.03
N SER A 244 14.46 -16.48 -8.45
CA SER A 244 14.77 -15.14 -8.92
C SER A 244 15.19 -14.22 -7.77
N ILE A 245 14.45 -14.21 -6.66
CA ILE A 245 14.77 -13.39 -5.47
C ILE A 245 16.10 -13.83 -4.86
N THR A 246 16.34 -15.14 -4.81
CA THR A 246 17.54 -15.70 -4.16
C THR A 246 18.84 -15.53 -4.96
N ARG A 247 18.79 -14.97 -6.18
CA ARG A 247 19.97 -14.59 -6.96
C ARG A 247 20.72 -13.42 -6.34
N ASP A 248 20.00 -12.49 -5.73
CA ASP A 248 20.60 -11.36 -5.02
C ASP A 248 20.70 -11.71 -3.52
N PRO A 249 21.92 -11.73 -2.95
CA PRO A 249 22.12 -12.04 -1.53
C PRO A 249 21.37 -11.09 -0.58
N GLU A 250 21.23 -9.81 -0.93
CA GLU A 250 20.54 -8.82 -0.09
C GLU A 250 19.03 -9.05 -0.10
N ASP A 251 18.47 -9.30 -1.28
CA ASP A 251 17.06 -9.64 -1.42
C ASP A 251 16.76 -10.94 -0.64
N ARG A 252 17.57 -11.99 -0.83
CA ARG A 252 17.42 -13.24 -0.07
C ARG A 252 17.40 -13.01 1.44
N LYS A 253 18.33 -12.18 1.94
CA LYS A 253 18.45 -11.85 3.37
C LYS A 253 17.21 -11.10 3.89
N GLN A 254 16.71 -10.13 3.12
CA GLN A 254 15.50 -9.40 3.45
C GLN A 254 14.28 -10.35 3.49
N LEU A 255 14.11 -11.20 2.48
CA LEU A 255 13.01 -12.16 2.41
C LEU A 255 13.04 -13.16 3.58
N TYR A 256 14.21 -13.67 3.93
CA TYR A 256 14.40 -14.58 5.08
C TYR A 256 14.01 -13.91 6.40
N THR A 257 14.53 -12.71 6.64
CA THR A 257 14.22 -11.93 7.86
C THR A 257 12.72 -11.71 7.99
N CYS A 258 12.09 -11.37 6.87
CA CYS A 258 10.66 -11.23 6.73
C CYS A 258 9.89 -12.50 7.07
N ALA A 259 10.31 -13.65 6.53
CA ALA A 259 9.67 -14.94 6.76
C ALA A 259 9.73 -15.33 8.24
N VAL A 260 10.88 -15.09 8.91
CA VAL A 260 11.05 -15.32 10.35
C VAL A 260 10.10 -14.43 11.16
N GLN A 261 10.06 -13.13 10.89
CA GLN A 261 9.19 -12.18 11.62
C GLN A 261 7.70 -12.52 11.50
N LEU A 262 7.28 -13.02 10.35
CA LEU A 262 5.89 -13.41 10.10
C LEU A 262 5.58 -14.87 10.48
N GLY A 263 6.52 -15.61 11.08
CA GLY A 263 6.33 -17.00 11.48
C GLY A 263 6.12 -17.98 10.32
N ARG A 264 6.62 -17.66 9.12
CA ARG A 264 6.52 -18.48 7.89
C ARG A 264 7.60 -19.57 7.85
N GLY A 265 7.52 -20.52 8.79
CA GLY A 265 8.56 -21.55 8.98
C GLY A 265 8.81 -22.44 7.75
N ASP A 266 7.79 -22.63 6.92
CA ASP A 266 7.88 -23.31 5.63
C ASP A 266 8.79 -22.58 4.65
N LEU A 267 8.60 -21.27 4.48
CA LEU A 267 9.44 -20.43 3.62
C LEU A 267 10.85 -20.27 4.18
N VAL A 268 11.00 -20.18 5.51
CA VAL A 268 12.31 -20.17 6.17
C VAL A 268 13.10 -21.42 5.79
N GLY A 269 12.52 -22.61 5.93
CA GLY A 269 13.18 -23.88 5.59
C GLY A 269 13.53 -24.00 4.10
N GLU A 270 12.73 -23.41 3.21
CA GLU A 270 13.03 -23.37 1.77
C GLU A 270 14.17 -22.38 1.46
N LEU A 271 14.23 -21.22 2.12
CA LEU A 271 15.29 -20.23 1.95
C LEU A 271 16.64 -20.68 2.52
N GLU A 272 16.65 -21.51 3.56
CA GLU A 272 17.87 -22.09 4.12
C GLU A 272 18.63 -22.95 3.08
N GLN A 273 17.91 -23.56 2.14
CA GLN A 273 18.50 -24.35 1.04
C GLN A 273 19.38 -23.50 0.12
N PHE A 274 19.16 -22.18 0.09
CA PHE A 274 19.93 -21.24 -0.73
C PHE A 274 21.12 -20.60 0.03
N GLY A 275 21.32 -20.96 1.31
CA GLY A 275 22.39 -20.42 2.16
C GLY A 275 22.14 -18.98 2.56
N THR A 276 21.47 -18.76 3.70
CA THR A 276 21.16 -17.41 4.19
C THR A 276 21.74 -17.19 5.58
N GLU A 277 22.43 -16.08 5.80
CA GLU A 277 22.90 -15.67 7.12
C GLU A 277 21.77 -14.98 7.89
N GLN A 278 21.68 -15.25 9.19
CA GLN A 278 20.73 -14.58 10.07
C GLN A 278 21.01 -13.07 10.10
N SER A 279 19.98 -12.27 9.85
CA SER A 279 20.07 -10.81 9.96
C SER A 279 19.57 -10.32 11.31
N THR A 280 20.11 -9.19 11.75
CA THR A 280 19.46 -8.32 12.73
C THR A 280 18.12 -7.83 12.17
N ALA A 281 17.12 -7.73 13.07
CA ALA A 281 15.74 -7.42 12.73
C ALA A 281 15.62 -6.14 11.88
N ILE A 282 14.99 -6.25 10.71
CA ILE A 282 14.56 -5.11 9.90
C ILE A 282 13.19 -4.66 10.44
N PRO A 283 12.97 -3.37 10.78
CA PRO A 283 11.65 -2.91 11.20
C PRO A 283 10.64 -3.00 10.05
N GLY A 284 9.56 -3.76 10.24
CA GLY A 284 8.42 -3.83 9.34
C GLY A 284 8.65 -4.73 8.11
N CYS A 285 8.20 -5.98 8.18
CA CYS A 285 8.18 -6.85 7.02
C CYS A 285 6.94 -6.60 6.14
N SER A 286 7.09 -5.83 5.06
CA SER A 286 6.06 -5.65 4.03
C SER A 286 6.26 -6.55 2.81
N ILE A 287 7.42 -7.21 2.67
CA ILE A 287 7.79 -8.00 1.47
C ILE A 287 6.90 -9.25 1.30
N LEU A 288 6.43 -9.84 2.40
CA LEU A 288 5.59 -11.05 2.41
C LEU A 288 4.17 -10.79 2.90
N GLY A 289 3.88 -9.55 3.25
CA GLY A 289 2.56 -9.12 3.69
C GLY A 289 1.72 -8.76 2.47
N TYR A 290 0.43 -9.09 2.54
CA TYR A 290 -0.52 -8.41 1.68
C TYR A 290 -0.68 -6.98 2.15
N SER A 291 -0.95 -6.08 1.22
CA SER A 291 -1.34 -4.73 1.57
C SER A 291 -2.51 -4.73 2.54
N ALA A 292 -2.55 -3.83 3.52
CA ALA A 292 -3.68 -3.83 4.46
C ALA A 292 -5.04 -3.62 3.76
N THR A 293 -5.00 -3.20 2.48
CA THR A 293 -6.11 -3.06 1.56
C THR A 293 -6.57 -4.36 0.90
N LEU A 294 -5.69 -5.33 0.71
CA LEU A 294 -5.98 -6.64 0.10
C LEU A 294 -5.57 -7.78 1.04
N HIS A 295 -6.34 -8.85 1.13
CA HIS A 295 -5.98 -9.97 2.01
C HIS A 295 -6.37 -11.29 1.39
N LEU A 296 -5.49 -12.28 1.40
CA LEU A 296 -5.84 -13.65 1.03
C LEU A 296 -6.10 -14.49 2.28
N ASP A 297 -7.30 -15.07 2.38
CA ASP A 297 -7.59 -16.03 3.44
C ASP A 297 -6.93 -17.40 3.17
N ASN A 298 -7.01 -18.28 4.18
CA ASN A 298 -6.46 -19.64 4.11
C ASN A 298 -7.15 -20.52 3.04
N SER A 299 -8.30 -20.11 2.52
CA SER A 299 -9.02 -20.77 1.43
C SER A 299 -8.63 -20.21 0.06
N GLY A 300 -7.73 -19.23 0.02
CA GLY A 300 -7.31 -18.54 -1.18
C GLY A 300 -8.27 -17.46 -1.66
N HIS A 301 -9.30 -17.08 -0.91
CA HIS A 301 -10.18 -15.99 -1.32
C HIS A 301 -9.52 -14.63 -1.07
N LEU A 302 -9.52 -13.77 -2.09
CA LEU A 302 -9.06 -12.38 -1.95
C LEU A 302 -10.16 -11.54 -1.32
N TYR A 303 -9.83 -10.80 -0.27
CA TYR A 303 -10.65 -9.81 0.37
C TYR A 303 -10.09 -8.44 0.04
N HIS A 304 -10.95 -7.54 -0.39
CA HIS A 304 -10.63 -6.12 -0.55
C HIS A 304 -11.31 -5.31 0.52
N ARG A 305 -10.57 -4.40 1.16
CA ARG A 305 -11.14 -3.43 2.08
C ARG A 305 -11.57 -2.18 1.33
N TYR A 306 -12.84 -1.86 1.45
CA TYR A 306 -13.41 -0.63 0.95
C TYR A 306 -13.76 0.31 2.11
N TYR A 307 -13.41 1.59 1.94
CA TYR A 307 -13.75 2.65 2.88
C TYR A 307 -14.72 3.61 2.20
N PRO A 308 -16.03 3.59 2.56
CA PRO A 308 -17.00 4.49 1.96
C PRO A 308 -16.68 5.96 2.28
N ASN A 309 -17.41 6.89 1.64
CA ASN A 309 -17.38 8.29 2.06
C ASN A 309 -18.24 8.47 3.31
N ASN A 310 -17.71 9.14 4.34
CA ASN A 310 -18.57 9.63 5.42
C ASN A 310 -19.50 10.71 4.85
N PRO A 311 -20.83 10.55 4.92
CA PRO A 311 -21.76 11.57 4.44
C PRO A 311 -21.69 12.87 5.26
N ASN A 312 -21.12 12.83 6.46
CA ASN A 312 -20.93 13.98 7.36
C ASN A 312 -19.46 14.06 7.80
N PRO A 313 -18.53 14.38 6.89
CA PRO A 313 -17.11 14.42 7.23
C PRO A 313 -16.84 15.52 8.24
N VAL A 314 -15.92 15.27 9.17
CA VAL A 314 -15.46 16.33 10.10
C VAL A 314 -14.91 17.52 9.31
N HIS A 315 -15.54 18.68 9.47
CA HIS A 315 -15.10 19.94 8.86
C HIS A 315 -14.04 20.61 9.73
N TYR A 316 -12.79 20.59 9.29
CA TYR A 316 -11.75 21.42 9.90
C TYR A 316 -12.02 22.89 9.61
N ARG A 317 -12.01 23.72 10.66
CA ARG A 317 -11.58 25.12 10.48
C ARG A 317 -10.07 25.06 10.31
N LEU A 318 -9.61 24.90 9.07
CA LEU A 318 -8.19 25.01 8.76
C LEU A 318 -7.70 26.34 9.34
N PRO A 319 -6.58 26.37 10.09
CA PRO A 319 -5.99 27.65 10.46
C PRO A 319 -5.74 28.42 9.16
N VAL A 320 -6.26 29.64 9.10
CA VAL A 320 -5.96 30.56 8.00
C VAL A 320 -4.47 30.83 8.11
N PHE A 321 -3.66 30.14 7.32
CA PHE A 321 -2.30 30.59 7.09
C PHE A 321 -2.45 31.97 6.48
N ALA A 322 -2.01 33.00 7.21
CA ALA A 322 -1.85 34.32 6.64
C ALA A 322 -1.02 34.11 5.38
N SER A 323 -1.65 34.27 4.21
CA SER A 323 -0.95 34.36 2.95
C SER A 323 0.13 35.40 3.17
N GLU A 324 1.39 35.04 2.98
CA GLU A 324 2.47 36.01 2.85
C GLU A 324 1.99 37.03 1.81
N GLU A 325 1.62 38.21 2.29
CA GLU A 325 1.44 39.37 1.44
C GLU A 325 2.79 39.58 0.77
N THR A 326 2.84 39.21 -0.51
CA THR A 326 3.85 39.71 -1.44
C THR A 326 3.85 41.23 -1.36
N VAL A 327 4.90 41.80 -0.77
CA VAL A 327 5.32 43.19 -0.98
C VAL A 327 6.40 43.21 -2.04
#